data_AF-E3RYV0-F1
#
_entry.id   AF-E3RYV0-F1
#
_cell.length_a   1.000
_cell.length_b   1.000
_cell.length_c   1.000
_cell.angle_alpha   90.00
_cell.angle_beta   90.00
_cell.angle_gamma   90.00
#
_symmetry.space_group_name_H-M   'P 1'
#
loop_
_entity.id
_entity.type
_entity.pdbx_description
1 polymer ?
#
loop_
_entity_poly.entity_id
_entity_poly.type
_entity_poly.pdbx_seq_one_letter_code
_entity_poly.pdbx_strand_id
1 'polypeptide(L)'
;LPPNSILVLDSNEHHPLWDPLCPTTSQGAQPFIDWIEEQDLELLNTPGVGTFFRPHLSRETVLDLSLVTLDLASKATDWQTIPETGLDYYGLLFSI
;
A
#
# COMPACT_ATOMS: atom_id res chain seq x y z
N LEU A 1 -11.57 10.01 -7.63
CA LEU A 1 -11.42 10.92 -6.45
C LEU A 1 -11.28 12.37 -6.93
N PRO A 2 -11.49 13.41 -6.10
CA PRO A 2 -11.16 14.80 -6.49
C PRO A 2 -9.66 14.94 -6.82
N PRO A 3 -9.25 15.89 -7.67
CA PRO A 3 -7.83 16.17 -7.92
C PRO A 3 -7.06 16.48 -6.62
N ASN A 4 -5.76 16.25 -6.62
CA ASN A 4 -4.88 16.40 -5.46
C ASN A 4 -5.34 15.58 -4.24
N SER A 5 -5.79 14.34 -4.46
CA SER A 5 -6.18 13.45 -3.37
C SER A 5 -5.07 12.43 -3.08
N ILE A 6 -4.89 12.17 -1.78
CA ILE A 6 -4.04 11.09 -1.26
C ILE A 6 -4.96 10.20 -0.43
N LEU A 7 -4.92 8.90 -0.68
CA LEU A 7 -5.63 7.89 0.08
C LEU A 7 -4.59 6.97 0.74
N VAL A 8 -4.61 6.92 2.08
CA VAL A 8 -3.80 5.99 2.87
C VAL A 8 -4.76 5.12 3.66
N LEU A 9 -4.64 3.80 3.51
CA LEU A 9 -5.59 2.85 4.09
C LEU A 9 -4.93 1.52 4.44
N ASP A 10 -5.44 0.86 5.48
CA ASP A 10 -5.26 -0.57 5.72
C ASP A 10 -6.29 -1.32 4.85
N SER A 11 -5.83 -1.99 3.81
CA SER A 11 -6.70 -2.78 2.94
C SER A 11 -7.08 -4.11 3.58
N ASN A 12 -6.25 -4.66 4.47
CA ASN A 12 -6.29 -6.06 4.93
C ASN A 12 -6.36 -7.09 3.78
N GLU A 13 -5.92 -6.71 2.57
CA GLU A 13 -5.95 -7.57 1.39
C GLU A 13 -4.54 -7.89 0.87
N HIS A 14 -4.36 -9.10 0.36
CA HIS A 14 -3.15 -9.50 -0.34
C HIS A 14 -3.37 -9.49 -1.85
N HIS A 15 -2.46 -8.86 -2.59
CA HIS A 15 -2.41 -8.93 -4.05
C HIS A 15 -0.96 -8.93 -4.54
N PRO A 16 -0.61 -9.65 -5.62
CA PRO A 16 0.74 -9.67 -6.15
C PRO A 16 1.31 -8.30 -6.55
N LEU A 17 0.46 -7.30 -6.79
CA LEU A 17 0.89 -5.93 -7.12
C LEU A 17 1.58 -5.21 -5.95
N TRP A 18 1.18 -5.49 -4.71
CA TRP A 18 1.79 -4.86 -3.52
C TRP A 18 2.44 -5.87 -2.58
N ASP A 19 1.92 -7.10 -2.51
CA ASP A 19 2.44 -8.19 -1.69
C ASP A 19 2.83 -9.42 -2.54
N PRO A 20 3.85 -9.31 -3.43
CA PRO A 20 4.22 -10.35 -4.39
C PRO A 20 4.73 -11.65 -3.74
N LEU A 21 5.10 -11.61 -2.46
CA LEU A 21 5.57 -12.78 -1.72
C LEU A 21 4.43 -13.55 -1.05
N CYS A 22 3.19 -13.05 -1.13
CA CYS A 22 2.02 -13.78 -0.64
C CYS A 22 1.63 -14.86 -1.64
N PRO A 23 1.51 -16.13 -1.22
CA PRO A 23 1.06 -17.20 -2.11
C PRO A 23 -0.44 -17.10 -2.44
N THR A 24 -1.18 -16.26 -1.73
CA THR A 24 -2.63 -16.12 -1.87
C THR A 24 -2.99 -14.68 -2.23
N THR A 25 -3.87 -14.53 -3.20
CA THR A 25 -4.57 -13.27 -3.47
C THR A 25 -5.90 -13.30 -2.71
N SER A 26 -6.20 -12.23 -1.97
CA SER A 26 -7.48 -12.13 -1.28
C SER A 26 -8.65 -11.93 -2.24
N GLN A 27 -9.86 -12.30 -1.82
CA GLN A 27 -11.05 -12.19 -2.65
C GLN A 27 -11.39 -10.74 -3.03
N GLY A 28 -11.20 -9.78 -2.12
CA GLY A 28 -11.49 -8.36 -2.37
C GLY A 28 -10.39 -7.60 -3.12
N ALA A 29 -9.22 -8.22 -3.32
CA ALA A 29 -8.07 -7.57 -3.92
C ALA A 29 -8.27 -7.20 -5.39
N GLN A 30 -8.82 -8.11 -6.20
CA GLN A 30 -9.03 -7.84 -7.63
C GLN A 30 -10.08 -6.73 -7.86
N PRO A 31 -11.28 -6.78 -7.24
CA PRO A 31 -12.22 -5.66 -7.35
C PRO A 31 -11.64 -4.31 -6.89
N PHE A 32 -10.72 -4.33 -5.93
CA PHE A 32 -10.05 -3.11 -5.48
C PHE A 32 -9.04 -2.58 -6.50
N ILE A 33 -8.31 -3.46 -7.19
CA ILE A 33 -7.47 -3.09 -8.34
C ILE A 33 -8.32 -2.49 -9.46
N ASP A 34 -9.44 -3.13 -9.80
CA ASP A 34 -10.34 -2.62 -10.83
C ASP A 34 -10.81 -1.19 -10.47
N TRP A 35 -11.13 -0.96 -9.19
CA TRP A 35 -11.49 0.38 -8.70
C TRP A 35 -10.31 1.39 -8.75
N ILE A 36 -9.08 0.97 -8.41
CA ILE A 36 -7.88 1.82 -8.52
C ILE A 36 -7.69 2.28 -9.96
N GLU A 37 -7.83 1.36 -10.92
CA GLU A 37 -7.73 1.63 -12.36
C GLU A 37 -8.87 2.55 -12.83
N GLU A 38 -10.12 2.29 -12.45
CA GLU A 38 -11.27 3.13 -12.78
C GLU A 38 -11.17 4.56 -12.23
N GLN A 39 -10.44 4.75 -11.13
CA GLN A 39 -10.25 6.05 -10.49
C GLN A 39 -8.98 6.79 -10.95
N ASP A 40 -8.20 6.21 -11.88
CA ASP A 40 -6.90 6.72 -12.31
C ASP A 40 -5.99 7.02 -11.09
N LEU A 41 -5.80 6.04 -10.21
CA LEU A 41 -4.94 6.16 -9.03
C LEU A 41 -3.60 5.45 -9.24
N GLU A 42 -2.53 6.07 -8.76
CA GLU A 42 -1.18 5.49 -8.71
C GLU A 42 -0.92 4.90 -7.33
N LEU A 43 -0.43 3.65 -7.27
CA LEU A 43 0.06 3.03 -6.06
C LEU A 43 1.52 3.45 -5.79
N LEU A 44 1.77 4.10 -4.66
CA LEU A 44 3.12 4.56 -4.28
C LEU A 44 3.97 3.48 -3.63
N ASN A 45 3.34 2.43 -3.09
CA ASN A 45 4.06 1.36 -2.40
C ASN A 45 5.13 0.75 -3.29
N THR A 46 6.31 0.53 -2.72
CA THR A 46 7.28 -0.38 -3.35
C THR A 46 6.82 -1.82 -3.13
N PRO A 47 6.57 -2.63 -4.18
CA PRO A 47 6.05 -3.98 -4.02
C PRO A 47 6.94 -4.85 -3.12
N GLY A 48 6.32 -5.50 -2.14
CA GLY A 48 6.98 -6.40 -1.19
C GLY A 48 7.66 -5.72 0.00
N VAL A 49 7.67 -4.39 0.09
CA VAL A 49 8.13 -3.68 1.30
C VAL A 49 7.04 -3.77 2.36
N GLY A 50 7.33 -4.51 3.44
CA GLY A 50 6.39 -4.82 4.50
C GLY A 50 5.84 -3.59 5.21
N THR A 51 4.53 -3.59 5.46
CA THR A 51 3.84 -2.57 6.28
C THR A 51 3.31 -3.17 7.58
N PHE A 52 3.21 -4.49 7.64
CA PHE A 52 2.73 -5.23 8.79
C PHE A 52 3.69 -6.36 9.16
N PHE A 53 3.94 -6.51 10.45
CA PHE A 53 4.81 -7.53 11.01
C PHE A 53 4.25 -8.09 12.32
N ARG A 54 4.36 -9.41 12.50
CA ARG A 54 4.19 -10.05 13.80
C ARG A 54 5.27 -11.10 14.04
N PRO A 55 5.68 -11.33 15.30
CA PRO A 55 6.73 -12.30 15.63
C PRO A 55 6.51 -13.74 15.14
N HIS A 56 5.27 -14.14 14.87
CA HIS A 56 4.92 -15.49 14.42
C HIS A 56 4.69 -15.62 12.91
N LEU A 57 4.75 -14.50 12.16
CA LEU A 57 4.69 -14.55 10.71
C LEU A 57 6.06 -14.92 10.15
N SER A 58 6.07 -15.72 9.08
CA SER A 58 7.30 -16.11 8.40
C SER A 58 7.98 -14.96 7.65
N ARG A 59 7.22 -13.89 7.39
CA ARG A 59 7.65 -12.66 6.71
C ARG A 59 6.72 -11.51 7.11
N GLU A 60 7.18 -10.30 6.83
CA GLU A 60 6.33 -9.12 6.81
C GLU A 60 5.37 -9.19 5.63
N THR A 61 4.20 -8.56 5.77
CA THR A 61 3.17 -8.48 4.73
C THR A 61 2.89 -7.03 4.38
N VAL A 62 2.34 -6.80 3.19
CA VAL A 62 1.95 -5.47 2.73
C VAL A 62 0.43 -5.38 2.78
N LEU A 63 -0.10 -4.71 3.80
CA LEU A 63 -1.55 -4.55 4.03
C LEU A 63 -1.99 -3.08 3.91
N ASP A 64 -1.08 -2.16 4.21
CA ASP A 64 -1.31 -0.72 4.17
C ASP A 64 -0.83 -0.16 2.83
N LEU A 65 -1.69 0.60 2.16
CA LEU A 65 -1.41 1.15 0.84
C LEU A 65 -1.48 2.68 0.85
N SER A 66 -0.67 3.29 -0.01
CA SER A 66 -0.66 4.72 -0.30
C SER A 66 -0.99 4.91 -1.79
N LEU A 67 -2.13 5.53 -2.06
CA LEU A 67 -2.65 5.79 -3.40
C LEU A 67 -2.76 7.30 -3.61
N VAL A 68 -2.43 7.77 -4.82
CA VAL A 68 -2.56 9.19 -5.17
C VAL A 68 -3.22 9.37 -6.52
N THR A 69 -3.88 10.51 -6.72
CA THR A 69 -4.35 10.89 -8.06
C THR A 69 -3.17 11.21 -8.98
N LEU A 70 -3.32 10.99 -10.28
CA LEU A 70 -2.22 11.15 -11.26
C LEU A 70 -1.54 12.54 -11.24
N ASP A 71 -2.27 13.60 -10.87
CA ASP A 71 -1.73 14.97 -10.76
C ASP A 71 -0.77 15.17 -9.56
N LEU A 72 -0.73 14.20 -8.63
CA LEU A 72 0.22 14.12 -7.53
C LEU A 72 1.27 13.01 -7.72
N ALA A 73 1.02 11.99 -8.55
CA ALA A 73 1.91 10.84 -8.71
C ALA A 73 3.36 11.24 -9.01
N SER A 74 3.57 12.21 -9.91
CA SER A 74 4.92 12.71 -10.25
C SER A 74 5.60 13.58 -9.18
N LYS A 75 4.85 14.01 -8.16
CA LYS A 75 5.34 14.82 -7.04
C LYS A 75 5.63 13.99 -5.80
N ALA A 76 5.01 12.82 -5.69
CA ALA A 76 5.25 11.90 -4.60
C ALA A 76 6.66 11.32 -4.69
N THR A 77 7.49 11.54 -3.67
CA THR A 77 8.87 11.03 -3.62
C THR A 77 9.17 10.34 -2.30
N ASP A 78 10.25 9.55 -2.32
CA ASP A 78 10.88 8.98 -1.12
C ASP A 78 9.94 8.13 -0.25
N TRP A 79 9.02 7.40 -0.90
CA TRP A 79 8.12 6.48 -0.20
C TRP A 79 8.91 5.38 0.50
N GLN A 80 8.66 5.21 1.79
CA GLN A 80 9.30 4.20 2.63
C GLN A 80 8.41 3.84 3.82
N THR A 81 8.75 2.72 4.46
CA THR A 81 8.20 2.34 5.76
C THR A 81 9.17 2.72 6.87
N ILE A 82 8.62 3.15 8.02
CA ILE A 82 9.41 3.50 9.20
C ILE A 82 8.94 2.67 10.40
N PRO A 83 9.87 2.20 11.27
CA PRO A 83 9.50 1.58 12.53
C PRO A 83 8.73 2.57 13.40
N GLU A 84 7.44 2.31 13.63
CA GLU A 84 6.69 3.05 14.64
C GLU A 84 6.75 2.30 15.97
N THR A 85 6.93 3.04 17.06
CA THR A 85 7.12 2.47 18.39
C THR A 85 5.79 2.02 18.99
N GLY A 86 5.38 0.78 18.73
CA GLY A 86 4.45 0.05 19.63
C GLY A 86 3.32 -0.76 19.00
N LEU A 87 3.22 -0.85 17.67
CA LEU A 87 2.20 -1.66 16.99
C LEU A 87 2.85 -2.66 16.02
N ASP A 88 2.10 -3.68 15.63
CA ASP A 88 2.47 -4.67 14.60
C ASP A 88 2.52 -4.07 13.17
N TYR A 89 2.54 -2.74 13.06
CA TYR A 89 2.46 -1.97 11.82
C TYR A 89 3.64 -1.01 11.71
N TYR A 90 4.14 -0.83 10.50
CA TYR A 90 5.10 0.20 10.15
C TYR A 90 4.36 1.49 9.74
N GLY A 91 4.92 2.63 10.14
CA GLY A 91 4.46 3.92 9.63
C GLY A 91 4.81 4.07 8.15
N LEU A 92 3.98 4.79 7.40
CA LEU A 92 4.22 5.13 6.00
C LEU A 92 4.74 6.56 5.90
N LEU A 93 5.85 6.76 5.19
CA LEU A 93 6.50 8.07 5.03
C LEU A 93 6.75 8.35 3.54
N PHE A 94 6.35 9.52 3.06
CA PHE A 94 6.61 10.03 1.71
C PHE A 94 6.49 11.56 1.70
N SER A 95 7.01 12.21 0.66
CA SER A 95 6.90 13.66 0.42
C SER A 95 5.97 13.96 -0.76
N ILE A 96 5.40 15.18 -0.82
CA ILE A 96 4.53 15.69 -1.89
C ILE A 96 5.01 17.09 -2.31
#